data_AF-A0A8J5R1A5-F1
#
_entry.id   AF-A0A8J5R1A5-F1
#
_cell.length_a   1.000
_cell.length_b   1.000
_cell.length_c   1.000
_cell.angle_alpha   90.00
_cell.angle_beta   90.00
_cell.angle_gamma   90.00
#
_symmetry.space_group_name_H-M   'P 1'
#
loop_
_entity.id
_entity.type
_entity.pdbx_description
1 polymer ?
#
loop_
_entity_poly.entity_id
_entity_poly.type
_entity_poly.pdbx_seq_one_letter_code
_entity_poly.pdbx_strand_id
1 'polypeptide(L)' 'MITVDDACHSQEACKKIKNTECKNGKCQCLPNYKKRNGNCLGLEKAPCETSKDCFSKNATCKSKKVRVSGSIPS' A
#
# COMPACT_ATOMS: atom_id res chain seq x y z
N MET A 1 6.11 18.01 5.56
CA MET A 1 6.45 16.60 5.30
C MET A 1 5.34 16.04 4.43
N ILE A 2 5.65 15.47 3.26
CA ILE A 2 4.64 14.95 2.33
C ILE A 2 4.09 13.61 2.83
N THR A 3 2.77 13.41 2.71
CA THR A 3 2.10 12.18 3.17
C THR A 3 1.24 11.56 2.06
N VAL A 4 0.66 10.39 2.31
CA VAL A 4 -0.31 9.81 1.37
C VAL A 4 -1.55 10.71 1.33
N ASP A 5 -2.05 11.02 0.13
CA ASP A 5 -3.10 12.02 -0.22
C ASP A 5 -2.62 13.47 -0.31
N ASP A 6 -1.37 13.75 0.05
CA ASP A 6 -0.77 15.07 -0.09
C ASP A 6 -0.54 15.43 -1.56
N ALA A 7 -0.53 16.72 -1.87
CA ALA A 7 -0.34 17.18 -3.24
C ALA A 7 1.11 16.91 -3.68
N CYS A 8 1.27 16.44 -4.90
CA CYS A 8 2.58 16.17 -5.50
C CYS A 8 2.69 16.85 -6.86
N HIS A 9 3.81 17.51 -7.08
CA HIS A 9 4.17 18.07 -8.40
C HIS A 9 4.90 17.04 -9.27
N SER A 10 5.60 16.09 -8.65
CA SER A 10 6.42 15.08 -9.35
C SER A 10 6.40 13.76 -8.61
N GLN A 11 6.62 12.65 -9.32
CA GLN A 11 6.72 11.32 -8.70
C GLN A 11 7.82 11.22 -7.64
N GLU A 12 8.88 12.02 -7.76
CA GLU A 12 9.94 12.10 -6.76
C GLU A 12 9.47 12.62 -5.40
N ALA A 13 8.42 13.44 -5.37
CA ALA A 13 7.84 13.92 -4.12
C ALA A 13 7.28 12.74 -3.30
N CYS A 14 6.56 11.83 -3.97
CA CYS A 14 5.98 10.64 -3.34
C CYS A 14 7.00 9.50 -3.15
N LYS A 15 8.10 9.44 -3.91
CA LYS A 15 9.16 8.42 -3.71
C LYS A 15 9.72 8.37 -2.29
N LYS A 16 9.59 9.46 -1.51
CA LYS A 16 9.96 9.49 -0.08
C LYS A 16 9.04 8.62 0.79
N ILE A 17 7.84 8.31 0.31
CA ILE A 17 6.85 7.47 0.99
C ILE A 17 6.86 6.09 0.32
N LYS A 18 7.14 5.03 1.10
CA LYS A 18 7.15 3.66 0.59
C LYS A 18 5.81 3.29 -0.04
N ASN A 19 5.89 2.59 -1.18
CA ASN A 19 4.73 2.04 -1.89
C ASN A 19 3.72 3.11 -2.34
N THR A 20 4.19 4.29 -2.75
CA THR A 20 3.36 5.34 -3.34
C THR A 20 3.84 5.81 -4.71
N GLU A 21 2.92 6.41 -5.45
CA GLU A 21 3.16 7.10 -6.72
C GLU A 21 2.43 8.45 -6.72
N CYS A 22 2.98 9.42 -7.46
CA CYS A 22 2.28 10.67 -7.70
C CYS A 22 1.27 10.44 -8.83
N LYS A 23 -0.02 10.37 -8.48
CA LYS A 23 -1.10 10.11 -9.42
C LYS A 23 -2.19 11.16 -9.24
N ASN A 24 -2.62 11.75 -10.34
CA ASN A 24 -3.63 12.82 -10.35
C ASN A 24 -3.25 14.03 -9.48
N GLY A 25 -1.95 14.37 -9.43
CA GLY A 25 -1.42 15.46 -8.61
C GLY A 25 -1.41 15.19 -7.10
N LYS A 26 -1.62 13.94 -6.66
CA LYS A 26 -1.56 13.53 -5.26
C LYS A 26 -0.75 12.25 -5.04
N CYS A 27 -0.14 12.11 -3.87
CA CYS A 27 0.54 10.86 -3.51
C CYS A 27 -0.48 9.77 -3.20
N GLN A 28 -0.61 8.80 -4.08
CA GLN A 28 -1.50 7.65 -3.92
C GLN A 28 -0.67 6.38 -3.70
N CYS A 29 -1.23 5.41 -2.98
CA CYS A 29 -0.58 4.11 -2.86
C CYS A 29 -0.48 3.41 -4.22
N LEU A 30 0.59 2.65 -4.44
CA LEU A 30 0.78 1.83 -5.63
C LEU A 30 -0.42 0.87 -5.83
N PRO A 31 -0.65 0.39 -7.06
CA PRO A 31 -1.63 -0.67 -7.30
C PRO A 31 -1.33 -1.88 -6.40
N ASN A 32 -2.38 -2.43 -5.79
CA ASN A 32 -2.33 -3.46 -4.74
C ASN A 32 -1.91 -2.95 -3.34
N TYR A 33 -1.77 -1.64 -3.11
CA TYR A 33 -1.60 -1.06 -1.78
C TYR A 33 -2.76 -0.11 -1.46
N LYS A 34 -3.14 -0.02 -0.20
CA LYS A 34 -4.23 0.83 0.27
C LYS A 34 -3.81 1.65 1.48
N LYS A 35 -4.15 2.94 1.46
CA LYS A 35 -3.87 3.87 2.55
C LYS A 35 -4.64 3.42 3.80
N ARG A 36 -3.93 3.19 4.89
CA ARG A 36 -4.49 2.98 6.23
C ARG A 36 -3.58 3.67 7.24
N ASN A 37 -4.15 4.56 8.04
CA ASN A 37 -3.42 5.25 9.09
C ASN A 37 -2.16 6.01 8.60
N GLY A 38 -2.25 6.61 7.40
CA GLY A 38 -1.14 7.33 6.77
C GLY A 38 -0.08 6.45 6.08
N ASN A 39 -0.20 5.13 6.16
CA ASN A 39 0.71 4.18 5.51
C ASN A 39 0.03 3.42 4.38
N CYS A 40 0.80 3.04 3.37
CA CYS A 40 0.34 2.19 2.28
C CYS A 40 0.57 0.72 2.64
N LEU A 41 -0.51 0.03 3.00
CA LEU A 41 -0.49 -1.38 3.36
C LEU A 41 -0.86 -2.25 2.16
N GLY A 42 -0.16 -3.37 1.99
CA GLY A 42 -0.37 -4.32 0.91
C GLY A 42 -1.71 -5.05 1.01
N LEU A 43 -2.41 -5.12 -0.12
CA LEU A 43 -3.59 -5.97 -0.37
C LEU A 43 -3.14 -7.35 -0.87
N GLU A 44 -4.08 -8.22 -1.24
CA GLU A 44 -3.76 -9.54 -1.80
C GLU A 44 -2.74 -9.46 -2.95
N LYS A 45 -1.77 -10.38 -2.97
CA LYS A 45 -0.65 -10.46 -3.95
C LYS A 45 0.36 -9.31 -3.89
N ALA A 46 0.12 -8.28 -3.08
CA ALA A 46 1.10 -7.21 -2.90
C ALA A 46 2.38 -7.74 -2.25
N PRO A 47 3.55 -7.19 -2.61
CA PRO A 47 4.78 -7.45 -1.89
C PRO A 47 4.65 -7.04 -0.42
N CYS A 48 5.09 -7.91 0.47
CA CYS A 48 5.17 -7.62 1.89
C CYS A 48 6.48 -8.13 2.46
N GLU A 49 6.99 -7.45 3.48
CA GLU A 49 8.08 -7.95 4.32
C GLU A 49 7.50 -8.63 5.56
N THR A 50 6.48 -8.01 6.16
CA THR A 50 5.90 -8.48 7.42
C THR A 50 4.38 -8.51 7.36
N SER A 51 3.75 -9.26 8.27
CA SER A 51 2.29 -9.22 8.46
C SER A 51 1.77 -7.84 8.89
N LYS A 52 2.64 -6.96 9.42
CA LYS A 52 2.32 -5.55 9.73
C LYS A 52 2.13 -4.68 8.48
N ASP A 53 2.72 -5.06 7.36
CA ASP A 53 2.52 -4.40 6.06
C ASP A 53 1.19 -4.78 5.41
N CYS A 54 0.44 -5.73 5.99
CA CYS A 54 -0.81 -6.20 5.43
C CYS A 54 -1.97 -5.26 5.78
N PHE A 55 -2.78 -4.89 4.78
CA PHE A 55 -3.96 -4.04 5.01
C PHE A 55 -5.06 -4.77 5.78
N SER A 56 -5.29 -6.05 5.43
CA SER A 56 -6.29 -6.89 6.07
C SER A 56 -5.75 -7.51 7.36
N LYS A 57 -6.57 -7.54 8.42
CA LYS A 57 -6.23 -8.26 9.66
C LYS A 57 -6.11 -9.78 9.45
N ASN A 58 -6.84 -10.30 8.45
CA ASN A 58 -6.78 -11.70 8.01
C ASN A 58 -5.77 -11.93 6.88
N ALA A 59 -4.94 -10.94 6.56
CA ALA A 59 -3.84 -11.10 5.63
C ALA A 59 -2.55 -11.46 6.39
N THR A 60 -1.82 -12.41 5.84
CA THR A 60 -0.50 -12.81 6.31
C THR A 60 0.51 -12.63 5.20
N CYS A 61 1.73 -12.25 5.57
CA CYS A 61 2.81 -12.20 4.60
C CYS A 61 3.38 -13.60 4.40
N LYS A 62 3.08 -14.23 3.27
CA LYS A 62 3.56 -15.58 2.93
C LYS A 62 4.28 -15.54 1.58
N SER A 63 5.53 -16.01 1.56
CA SER A 63 6.39 -15.96 0.37
C SER A 63 6.62 -14.53 -0.17
N LYS A 64 6.86 -13.56 0.73
CA LYS A 64 7.00 -12.12 0.42
C LYS A 64 5.78 -11.50 -0.29
N LYS A 65 4.63 -12.17 -0.23
CA LYS A 65 3.38 -11.71 -0.81
C LYS A 65 2.26 -11.80 0.21
N VAL A 66 1.38 -10.83 0.17
CA VAL A 66 0.20 -10.81 1.04
C VAL A 66 -0.76 -11.90 0.60
N ARG A 67 -1.11 -12.79 1.52
CA ARG A 67 -2.16 -13.79 1.37
C ARG A 67 -3.27 -13.52 2.36
N VAL A 68 -4.47 -13.23 1.85
CA VAL A 68 -5.68 -13.16 2.67
C VAL A 68 -6.24 -14.56 2.86
N SER A 69 -6.55 -14.94 4.10
CA SER A 69 -7.22 -16.21 4.40
C SER A 69 -8.75 -16.11 4.32
N GLY A 70 -9.27 -15.03 3.72
CA GLY A 70 -10.69 -14.68 3.71
C GLY A 70 -11.19 -14.29 2.32
N SER A 71 -10.81 -15.03 1.30
CA SER A 71 -11.52 -15.00 0.01
C SER A 71 -12.90 -15.59 0.26
N ILE A 72 -13.92 -14.76 0.49
CA ILE A 72 -15.30 -15.15 0.20
C ILE A 72 -15.37 -15.07 -1.34
N PRO A 73 -15.37 -16.18 -2.09
CA PRO A 73 -15.74 -16.10 -3.49
C PRO A 73 -17.19 -15.60 -3.55
N SER A 74 -17.41 -14.50 -4.27
CA SER A 74 -18.75 -14.10 -4.70
C SER A 74 -19.10 -14.84 -5.98
#